data_AF-S6SYC9-F1
#
_entry.id   AF-S6SYC9-F1
#
_cell.length_a   1.000
_cell.length_b   1.000
_cell.length_c   1.000
_cell.angle_alpha   90.00
_cell.angle_beta   90.00
_cell.angle_gamma   90.00
#
_symmetry.space_group_name_H-M   'P 1'
#
loop_
_entity.id
_entity.type
_entity.pdbx_description
1 polymer ?
#
loop_
_entity_poly.entity_id
_entity_poly.type
_entity_poly.pdbx_seq_one_letter_code
_entity_poly.pdbx_strand_id
1 'polypeptide(L)'
;MTPKNERPHALAREVLSDRAMDQALSWLIELEGADDAQLSRFQAWLNADPEHARAYEKACAAWNSQPVRQAAADIAQPSTPTSRRHIRTYWKPLATAAVLLLAVFSFSNLPLRLQADHLTVVGERQRLQLADGSKVLLNTNSAFSSKIDEQQRSARLLQGEAFFDVAPRTGLPLEIEAGPVRMSANSTEFSVRYLDGVAQVQVQR
;
A
#
# COMPACT_ATOMS: atom_id res chain seq x y z
N MET A 1 16.62 -44.87 12.43
CA MET A 1 16.79 -43.46 12.02
C MET A 1 16.92 -43.43 10.50
N THR A 2 15.81 -43.36 9.77
CA THR A 2 15.78 -43.32 8.30
C THR A 2 15.17 -41.97 7.88
N PRO A 3 15.88 -41.15 7.08
CA PRO A 3 15.36 -39.85 6.69
C PRO A 3 14.18 -40.01 5.72
N LYS A 4 13.12 -39.25 5.99
CA LYS A 4 11.87 -39.18 5.26
C LYS A 4 12.14 -38.56 3.89
N ASN A 5 12.22 -39.39 2.86
CA ASN A 5 12.37 -38.96 1.46
C ASN A 5 11.04 -38.37 0.96
N GLU A 6 10.77 -37.11 1.32
CA GLU A 6 9.63 -36.36 0.80
C GLU A 6 9.91 -35.95 -0.66
N ARG A 7 9.00 -36.38 -1.54
CA ARG A 7 9.22 -36.56 -2.97
C ARG A 7 9.26 -35.20 -3.71
N PRO A 8 10.36 -34.84 -4.41
CA PRO A 8 10.52 -33.55 -5.10
C PRO A 8 9.44 -33.25 -6.15
N HIS A 9 8.77 -34.29 -6.66
CA HIS A 9 7.64 -34.15 -7.59
C HIS A 9 6.37 -33.55 -6.95
N ALA A 10 6.19 -33.66 -5.62
CA ALA A 10 5.04 -33.09 -4.94
C ALA A 10 5.15 -31.57 -4.81
N LEU A 11 6.33 -31.07 -4.40
CA LEU A 11 6.64 -29.65 -4.28
C LEU A 11 6.60 -28.94 -5.64
N ALA A 12 7.14 -29.59 -6.69
CA ALA A 12 7.08 -29.04 -8.04
C ALA A 12 5.63 -28.87 -8.52
N ARG A 13 4.74 -29.81 -8.17
CA ARG A 13 3.32 -29.76 -8.55
C ARG A 13 2.53 -28.71 -7.78
N GLU A 14 2.88 -28.49 -6.51
CA GLU A 14 2.31 -27.43 -5.67
C GLU A 14 2.69 -26.04 -6.19
N VAL A 15 3.97 -25.82 -6.49
CA VAL A 15 4.46 -24.55 -7.07
C VAL A 15 3.86 -24.28 -8.45
N LEU A 16 3.66 -25.31 -9.28
CA LEU A 16 2.99 -25.17 -10.57
C LEU A 16 1.49 -24.87 -10.40
N SER A 17 0.83 -25.49 -9.43
CA SER A 17 -0.58 -25.22 -9.10
C SER A 17 -0.79 -23.79 -8.57
N ASP A 18 0.14 -23.26 -7.77
CA ASP A 18 0.07 -21.87 -7.28
C ASP A 18 0.22 -20.87 -8.43
N ARG A 19 1.19 -21.09 -9.32
CA ARG A 19 1.36 -20.25 -10.52
C ARG A 19 0.16 -20.31 -11.46
N ALA A 20 -0.43 -21.49 -11.63
CA ALA A 20 -1.64 -21.66 -12.42
C ALA A 20 -2.85 -20.93 -11.80
N MET A 21 -2.95 -20.89 -10.47
CA MET A 21 -3.99 -20.18 -9.74
C MET A 21 -3.88 -18.65 -9.89
N ASP A 22 -2.67 -18.10 -9.80
CA ASP A 22 -2.43 -16.67 -9.99
C ASP A 22 -2.80 -16.21 -11.41
N GLN A 23 -2.45 -17.02 -12.41
CA GLN A 23 -2.82 -16.79 -13.81
C GLN A 23 -4.34 -16.92 -14.03
N ALA A 24 -4.99 -17.89 -13.39
CA ALA A 24 -6.44 -18.05 -13.44
C ALA A 24 -7.20 -16.83 -12.88
N LEU A 25 -6.75 -16.28 -11.74
CA LEU A 25 -7.33 -15.07 -11.15
C LEU A 25 -7.12 -13.84 -12.03
N SER A 26 -5.97 -13.74 -12.70
CA SER A 26 -5.68 -12.68 -13.65
C SER A 26 -6.64 -12.73 -14.86
N TRP A 27 -6.89 -13.93 -15.40
CA TRP A 27 -7.85 -14.12 -16.49
C TRP A 27 -9.30 -13.80 -16.10
N LEU A 28 -9.71 -14.04 -14.85
CA LEU A 28 -11.05 -13.66 -14.37
C LEU A 28 -11.29 -12.14 -14.42
N ILE A 29 -10.25 -11.34 -14.23
CA ILE A 29 -10.31 -9.87 -14.29
C ILE A 29 -10.26 -9.39 -15.75
N GLU A 30 -9.44 -10.03 -16.58
CA GLU A 30 -9.19 -9.60 -17.96
C GLU A 30 -10.30 -9.99 -18.95
N LEU A 31 -11.13 -10.99 -18.61
CA LEU A 31 -12.24 -11.45 -19.47
C LEU A 31 -13.49 -10.55 -19.44
N GLU A 32 -13.55 -9.55 -18.56
CA GLU A 32 -14.67 -8.58 -18.52
C GLU A 32 -14.51 -7.53 -19.64
N GLY A 33 -15.11 -7.81 -20.80
CA GLY A 33 -15.04 -6.95 -22.00
C GLY A 33 -13.93 -7.30 -22.99
N ALA A 34 -13.42 -8.53 -22.94
CA ALA A 34 -12.33 -9.00 -23.78
C ALA A 34 -12.65 -8.99 -25.30
N ASP A 35 -11.64 -8.66 -26.10
CA ASP A 35 -11.67 -8.78 -27.56
C ASP A 35 -11.33 -10.21 -28.06
N ASP A 36 -11.52 -10.47 -29.35
CA ASP A 36 -11.29 -11.79 -29.96
C ASP A 36 -9.82 -12.26 -29.84
N ALA A 37 -8.87 -11.34 -29.76
CA ALA A 37 -7.45 -11.64 -29.60
C ALA A 37 -7.13 -12.09 -28.17
N GLN A 38 -7.74 -11.46 -27.16
CA GLN A 38 -7.67 -11.84 -25.76
C GLN A 38 -8.35 -13.19 -25.51
N LEU A 39 -9.50 -13.43 -26.15
CA LEU A 39 -10.19 -14.72 -26.08
C LEU A 39 -9.31 -15.86 -26.65
N SER A 40 -8.61 -15.60 -27.75
CA SER A 40 -7.69 -16.57 -28.37
C SER A 40 -6.48 -16.87 -27.48
N ARG A 41 -5.93 -15.85 -26.80
CA ARG A 41 -4.83 -16.02 -25.84
C ARG A 41 -5.25 -16.80 -24.60
N PHE A 42 -6.47 -16.55 -24.12
CA PHE A 42 -7.05 -17.29 -23.02
C PHE A 42 -7.24 -18.78 -23.38
N GLN A 43 -7.79 -19.07 -24.56
CA GLN A 43 -7.92 -20.45 -25.06
C GLN A 43 -6.56 -21.14 -25.23
N ALA A 44 -5.56 -20.42 -25.76
CA ALA A 44 -4.21 -20.96 -25.86
C ALA A 44 -3.61 -21.29 -24.48
N TRP A 45 -3.85 -20.45 -23.48
CA TRP A 45 -3.41 -20.68 -22.10
C TRP A 45 -4.12 -21.88 -21.45
N LEU A 46 -5.44 -22.03 -21.63
CA LEU A 46 -6.20 -23.18 -21.14
C LEU A 46 -5.74 -24.51 -21.77
N ASN A 47 -5.38 -24.49 -23.04
CA ASN A 47 -4.95 -25.68 -23.77
C ASN A 47 -3.47 -26.06 -23.52
N ALA A 48 -2.70 -25.18 -22.88
CA ALA A 48 -1.27 -25.41 -22.64
C ALA A 48 -1.00 -26.43 -21.52
N ASP A 49 -1.83 -26.49 -20.48
CA ASP A 49 -1.67 -27.42 -19.36
C ASP A 49 -3.05 -27.76 -18.72
N PRO A 50 -3.37 -29.04 -18.48
CA PRO A 50 -4.57 -29.45 -17.73
C PRO A 50 -4.72 -28.81 -16.33
N GLU A 51 -3.64 -28.44 -15.67
CA GLU A 51 -3.67 -27.74 -14.37
C GLU A 51 -4.17 -26.29 -14.50
N HIS A 52 -4.02 -25.63 -15.65
CA HIS A 52 -4.58 -24.29 -15.90
C HIS A 52 -6.12 -24.31 -15.91
N ALA A 53 -6.70 -25.32 -16.58
CA ALA A 53 -8.15 -25.50 -16.60
C ALA A 53 -8.71 -25.77 -15.19
N ARG A 54 -8.03 -26.61 -14.40
CA ARG A 54 -8.39 -26.89 -13.00
C ARG A 54 -8.25 -25.66 -12.11
N ALA A 55 -7.20 -24.87 -12.30
CA ALA A 55 -6.97 -23.63 -11.56
C ALA A 55 -8.05 -22.60 -11.90
N TYR A 56 -8.41 -22.45 -13.17
CA TYR A 56 -9.49 -21.58 -13.62
C TYR A 56 -10.85 -22.00 -13.08
N GLU A 57 -11.18 -23.29 -13.10
CA GLU A 57 -12.42 -23.81 -12.51
C GLU A 57 -12.49 -23.55 -11.00
N LYS A 58 -11.40 -23.76 -10.26
CA LYS A 58 -11.31 -23.45 -8.83
C LYS A 58 -11.45 -21.95 -8.56
N ALA A 59 -10.83 -21.11 -9.37
CA ALA A 59 -10.95 -19.65 -9.28
C ALA A 59 -12.40 -19.21 -9.55
N CYS A 60 -13.06 -19.75 -10.58
CA CYS A 60 -14.48 -19.56 -10.86
C CYS A 60 -15.38 -20.04 -9.71
N ALA A 61 -15.08 -21.18 -9.10
CA ALA A 61 -15.85 -21.72 -7.98
C ALA A 61 -15.68 -20.88 -6.69
N ALA A 62 -14.48 -20.37 -6.44
CA ALA A 62 -14.20 -19.43 -5.35
C ALA A 62 -14.92 -18.08 -5.57
N TRP A 63 -14.85 -17.56 -6.80
CA TRP A 63 -15.54 -16.33 -7.23
C TRP A 63 -17.07 -16.45 -7.14
N ASN A 64 -17.61 -17.64 -7.43
CA ASN A 64 -19.04 -17.94 -7.36
C ASN A 64 -19.49 -18.62 -6.05
N SER A 65 -18.65 -18.61 -5.01
CA SER A 65 -18.97 -19.29 -3.75
C SER A 65 -20.12 -18.61 -2.98
N GLN A 66 -20.83 -19.38 -2.14
CA GLN A 66 -22.09 -18.98 -1.48
C GLN A 66 -22.05 -17.67 -0.66
N PRO A 67 -20.94 -17.22 -0.05
CA PRO A 67 -20.88 -15.90 0.59
C PRO A 67 -21.00 -14.74 -0.42
N VAL A 68 -20.50 -14.92 -1.64
CA VAL A 68 -20.64 -13.97 -2.76
C VAL A 68 -22.05 -14.03 -3.36
N ARG A 69 -22.65 -15.24 -3.43
CA ARG A 69 -24.05 -15.41 -3.87
C ARG A 69 -25.10 -14.99 -2.84
N GLN A 70 -24.83 -15.04 -1.54
CA GLN A 70 -25.73 -14.51 -0.51
C GLN A 70 -25.72 -12.98 -0.51
N ALA A 71 -24.56 -12.36 -0.73
CA ALA A 71 -24.48 -10.93 -1.02
C ALA A 71 -25.23 -10.54 -2.31
N ALA A 72 -25.33 -11.44 -3.29
CA ALA A 72 -26.09 -11.22 -4.53
C ALA A 72 -27.58 -11.61 -4.45
N ALA A 73 -27.97 -12.55 -3.58
CA ALA A 73 -29.35 -12.99 -3.40
C ALA A 73 -30.19 -12.00 -2.58
N ASP A 74 -29.54 -11.27 -1.65
CA ASP A 74 -30.16 -10.11 -0.97
C ASP A 74 -30.42 -8.93 -1.93
N ILE A 75 -29.80 -8.94 -3.12
CA ILE A 75 -29.98 -7.93 -4.17
C ILE A 75 -31.14 -8.31 -5.12
N ALA A 76 -31.60 -9.56 -5.13
CA ALA A 76 -32.42 -10.12 -6.23
C ALA A 76 -33.88 -10.49 -5.90
N GLN A 77 -34.48 -10.02 -4.79
CA GLN A 77 -35.94 -10.16 -4.60
C GLN A 77 -36.72 -8.98 -5.19
N PRO A 78 -37.63 -9.21 -6.16
CA PRO A 78 -38.48 -8.15 -6.70
C PRO A 78 -39.65 -7.89 -5.73
N SER A 79 -39.58 -6.79 -4.99
CA SER A 79 -40.76 -6.26 -4.29
C SER A 79 -41.64 -5.50 -5.29
N THR A 80 -42.88 -5.96 -5.47
CA THR A 80 -43.90 -5.35 -6.31
C THR A 80 -44.10 -3.86 -6.00
N PRO A 81 -44.34 -3.00 -7.01
CA PRO A 81 -44.30 -1.56 -6.81
C PRO A 81 -45.59 -1.06 -6.17
N THR A 82 -45.50 -0.49 -4.97
CA THR A 82 -46.51 0.48 -4.52
C THR A 82 -45.87 1.83 -4.24
N SER A 83 -46.36 2.80 -5.01
CA SER A 83 -46.31 4.25 -4.81
C SER A 83 -44.94 4.94 -4.74
N ARG A 84 -44.67 5.71 -5.80
CA ARG A 84 -43.51 6.57 -6.10
C ARG A 84 -43.30 7.74 -5.11
N ARG A 85 -43.29 7.50 -3.80
CA ARG A 85 -43.14 8.56 -2.78
C ARG A 85 -41.86 8.47 -1.94
N HIS A 86 -41.09 7.38 -2.03
CA HIS A 86 -39.91 7.13 -1.19
C HIS A 86 -38.54 7.47 -1.80
N ILE A 87 -38.49 7.95 -3.05
CA ILE A 87 -37.21 8.31 -3.73
C ILE A 87 -36.46 9.46 -3.04
N ARG A 88 -37.11 10.22 -2.15
CA ARG A 88 -36.45 11.27 -1.37
C ARG A 88 -35.72 10.75 -0.11
N THR A 89 -35.94 9.49 0.31
CA THR A 89 -35.47 8.98 1.61
C THR A 89 -34.13 8.24 1.52
N TYR A 90 -33.76 7.69 0.35
CA TYR A 90 -32.60 6.81 0.20
C TYR A 90 -31.34 7.45 -0.41
N TRP A 91 -31.35 8.74 -0.74
CA TRP A 91 -30.12 9.46 -1.15
C TRP A 91 -29.15 9.69 0.02
N LYS A 92 -29.66 9.66 1.25
CA LYS A 92 -28.87 9.82 2.49
C LYS A 92 -27.98 8.60 2.81
N PRO A 93 -28.46 7.34 2.76
CA PRO A 93 -27.62 6.16 3.03
C PRO A 93 -26.56 5.89 1.96
N LEU A 94 -26.84 6.19 0.68
CA LEU A 94 -25.86 5.96 -0.40
C LEU A 94 -24.71 6.99 -0.35
N ALA A 95 -25.03 8.25 -0.08
CA ALA A 95 -24.01 9.28 0.14
C ALA A 95 -23.17 8.99 1.39
N THR A 96 -23.76 8.44 2.46
CA THR A 96 -23.00 8.09 3.68
C THR A 96 -22.06 6.91 3.48
N ALA A 97 -22.43 5.88 2.71
CA ALA A 97 -21.53 4.78 2.39
C ALA A 97 -20.33 5.23 1.54
N ALA A 98 -20.56 6.09 0.53
CA ALA A 98 -19.48 6.67 -0.28
C ALA A 98 -18.57 7.61 0.54
N VAL A 99 -19.15 8.42 1.44
CA VAL A 99 -18.39 9.28 2.37
C VAL A 99 -17.59 8.44 3.36
N LEU A 100 -18.11 7.31 3.84
CA LEU A 100 -17.38 6.41 4.73
C LEU A 100 -16.20 5.74 4.03
N LEU A 101 -16.34 5.32 2.77
CA LEU A 101 -15.22 4.77 1.99
C LEU A 101 -14.15 5.83 1.70
N LEU A 102 -14.54 7.03 1.29
CA LEU A 102 -13.62 8.16 1.10
C LEU A 102 -12.95 8.59 2.42
N ALA A 103 -13.69 8.54 3.53
CA ALA A 103 -13.15 8.77 4.86
C ALA A 103 -12.12 7.69 5.19
N VAL A 104 -12.43 6.40 5.12
CA VAL A 104 -11.46 5.31 5.45
C VAL A 104 -10.19 5.39 4.60
N PHE A 105 -10.31 5.69 3.30
CA PHE A 105 -9.16 5.83 2.40
C PHE A 105 -8.33 7.09 2.69
N SER A 106 -8.97 8.20 3.06
CA SER A 106 -8.26 9.41 3.54
C SER A 106 -7.66 9.21 4.93
N PHE A 107 -8.34 8.46 5.81
CA PHE A 107 -7.98 8.26 7.21
C PHE A 107 -6.82 7.31 7.42
N SER A 108 -6.58 6.39 6.48
CA SER A 108 -5.45 5.44 6.56
C SER A 108 -4.08 6.14 6.49
N ASN A 109 -4.00 7.33 5.90
CA ASN A 109 -2.79 8.18 5.89
C ASN A 109 -2.89 9.40 6.82
N LEU A 110 -4.05 9.69 7.41
CA LEU A 110 -4.24 10.84 8.29
C LEU A 110 -3.31 10.87 9.51
N PRO A 111 -3.03 9.77 10.25
CA PRO A 111 -2.14 9.87 11.41
C PRO A 111 -0.70 10.26 11.00
N LEU A 112 -0.23 9.81 9.83
CA LEU A 112 1.07 10.22 9.29
C LEU A 112 1.05 11.70 8.84
N ARG A 113 -0.02 12.11 8.15
CA ARG A 113 -0.21 13.50 7.68
C ARG A 113 -0.47 14.50 8.81
N LEU A 114 -1.04 14.07 9.93
CA LEU A 114 -1.26 14.89 11.13
C LEU A 114 0.00 15.04 11.97
N GLN A 115 0.94 14.09 11.86
CA GLN A 115 2.22 14.14 12.57
C GLN A 115 3.34 14.75 11.73
N ALA A 116 3.23 14.75 10.40
CA ALA A 116 4.19 15.35 9.49
C ALA A 116 3.87 16.84 9.28
N ASP A 117 4.86 17.70 9.50
CA ASP A 117 4.76 19.12 9.15
C ASP A 117 4.96 19.32 7.64
N HIS A 118 5.68 18.40 7.00
CA HIS A 118 6.05 18.44 5.58
C HIS A 118 5.85 17.09 4.90
N LEU A 119 5.28 17.12 3.70
CA LEU A 119 4.97 15.94 2.87
C LEU A 119 5.39 16.23 1.43
N THR A 120 6.08 15.27 0.79
CA THR A 120 6.36 15.30 -0.65
C THR A 120 5.57 14.20 -1.34
N VAL A 121 5.07 14.47 -2.55
CA VAL A 121 4.41 13.44 -3.36
C VAL A 121 5.41 12.65 -4.22
N VAL A 122 4.92 11.62 -4.92
CA VAL A 122 5.73 10.87 -5.89
C VAL A 122 6.21 11.82 -7.00
N GLY A 123 7.52 11.82 -7.28
CA GLY A 123 8.20 12.73 -8.22
C GLY A 123 8.60 14.11 -7.64
N GLU A 124 8.17 14.47 -6.43
CA GLU A 124 8.48 15.76 -5.82
C GLU A 124 9.75 15.70 -4.94
N ARG A 125 10.53 16.79 -4.91
CA ARG A 125 11.61 17.00 -3.93
C ARG A 125 11.46 18.38 -3.33
N GLN A 126 11.64 18.48 -2.01
CA GLN A 126 11.47 19.73 -1.28
C GLN A 126 12.71 20.08 -0.49
N ARG A 127 13.16 21.34 -0.59
CA ARG A 127 14.21 21.90 0.26
C ARG A 127 13.57 22.68 1.40
N LEU A 128 13.96 22.38 2.62
CA LEU A 128 13.51 23.02 3.84
C LEU A 128 14.71 23.66 4.54
N GLN A 129 14.51 24.86 5.06
CA GLN A 129 15.43 25.48 6.00
C GLN A 129 14.80 25.45 7.38
N LEU A 130 15.48 24.79 8.31
CA LEU A 130 15.07 24.66 9.70
C LEU A 130 15.34 25.96 10.47
N ALA A 131 14.65 26.15 11.59
CA ALA A 131 14.76 27.37 12.42
C ALA A 131 16.17 27.59 13.01
N ASP A 132 16.98 26.54 13.09
CA ASP A 132 18.37 26.58 13.54
C ASP A 132 19.39 26.91 12.41
N GLY A 133 18.92 27.08 11.18
CA GLY A 133 19.74 27.31 9.99
C GLY A 133 20.17 26.04 9.24
N SER A 134 19.88 24.84 9.78
CA SER A 134 20.14 23.57 9.10
C SER A 134 19.27 23.42 7.86
N LYS A 135 19.74 22.67 6.85
CA LYS A 135 19.01 22.43 5.61
C LYS A 135 18.62 20.97 5.51
N VAL A 136 17.39 20.73 5.06
CA VAL A 136 16.88 19.39 4.81
C VAL A 136 16.38 19.32 3.38
N LEU A 137 16.81 18.29 2.65
CA LEU A 137 16.32 17.97 1.32
C LEU A 137 15.50 16.68 1.42
N LEU A 138 14.18 16.83 1.35
CA LEU A 138 13.24 15.71 1.27
C LEU A 138 13.21 15.16 -0.14
N ASN A 139 13.36 13.85 -0.26
CA ASN A 139 13.19 13.15 -1.52
C ASN A 139 11.70 12.87 -1.78
N THR A 140 11.41 12.12 -2.83
CA THR A 140 10.05 11.75 -3.19
C THR A 140 9.33 10.93 -2.12
N ASN A 141 8.00 11.11 -2.03
CA ASN A 141 7.13 10.33 -1.15
C ASN A 141 7.61 10.27 0.32
N SER A 142 7.99 11.43 0.86
CA SER A 142 8.59 11.56 2.19
C SER A 142 7.67 12.32 3.14
N ALA A 143 7.70 11.93 4.41
CA ALA A 143 6.93 12.54 5.49
C ALA A 143 7.87 12.94 6.63
N PHE A 144 7.90 14.23 6.93
CA PHE A 144 8.89 14.83 7.83
C PHE A 144 8.22 15.78 8.81
N SER A 145 8.71 15.79 10.05
CA SER A 145 8.34 16.77 11.07
C SER A 145 9.59 17.27 11.78
N SER A 146 9.55 18.50 12.27
CA SER A 146 10.63 19.06 13.07
C SER A 146 10.12 19.99 14.14
N LYS A 147 10.70 19.90 15.33
CA LYS A 147 10.50 20.85 16.43
C LYS A 147 11.85 21.38 16.88
N ILE A 148 12.06 22.66 16.63
CA ILE A 148 13.29 23.38 16.96
C ILE A 148 12.91 24.66 17.68
N ASP A 149 13.26 24.70 18.96
CA ASP A 149 13.14 25.86 19.84
C ASP A 149 14.40 25.96 20.74
N GLU A 150 14.35 26.80 21.77
CA GLU A 150 15.49 26.99 22.69
C GLU A 150 15.75 25.78 23.61
N GLN A 151 14.77 24.90 23.80
CA GLN A 151 14.80 23.76 24.72
C GLN A 151 14.90 22.40 24.01
N GLN A 152 14.44 22.31 22.77
CA GLN A 152 14.38 21.07 22.00
C GLN A 152 14.82 21.29 20.55
N ARG A 153 15.64 20.37 20.05
CA ARG A 153 16.11 20.36 18.67
C ARG A 153 15.94 18.95 18.10
N SER A 154 14.76 18.68 17.54
CA SER A 154 14.36 17.35 17.08
C SER A 154 13.77 17.37 15.68
N ALA A 155 14.07 16.33 14.92
CA ALA A 155 13.51 16.07 13.60
C ALA A 155 13.04 14.60 13.55
N ARG A 156 11.96 14.33 12.83
CA ARG A 156 11.41 12.99 12.67
C ARG A 156 11.12 12.72 11.21
N LEU A 157 11.75 11.69 10.66
CA LEU A 157 11.43 11.12 9.38
C LEU A 157 10.43 9.98 9.59
N LEU A 158 9.17 10.26 9.29
CA LEU A 158 8.08 9.30 9.45
C LEU A 158 8.04 8.30 8.30
N GLN A 159 8.48 8.71 7.10
CA GLN A 159 8.61 7.87 5.91
C GLN A 159 9.50 8.56 4.86
N GLY A 160 10.14 7.77 4.00
CA GLY A 160 10.81 8.25 2.79
C GLY A 160 12.31 8.44 2.98
N GLU A 161 12.86 9.50 2.39
CA GLU A 161 14.28 9.79 2.45
C GLU A 161 14.52 11.30 2.61
N ALA A 162 15.46 11.63 3.50
CA ALA A 162 15.87 13.00 3.76
C ALA A 162 17.39 13.09 3.81
N PHE A 163 17.95 14.11 3.17
CA PHE A 163 19.34 14.50 3.31
C PHE A 163 19.41 15.71 4.25
N PHE A 164 20.31 15.64 5.23
CA PHE A 164 20.50 16.65 6.26
C PHE A 164 21.88 17.30 6.11
N ASP A 165 21.88 18.62 6.05
CA ASP A 165 23.06 19.48 6.22
C ASP A 165 22.88 20.24 7.54
N VAL A 166 23.50 19.71 8.59
CA VAL A 166 23.31 20.19 9.97
C VAL A 166 24.28 21.33 10.25
N ALA A 167 23.72 22.52 10.45
CA ALA A 167 24.50 23.71 10.76
C ALA A 167 25.29 23.52 12.09
N PRO A 168 26.58 23.86 12.13
CA PRO A 168 27.37 23.80 13.36
C PRO A 168 26.76 24.71 14.42
N ARG A 169 26.53 24.18 15.63
CA ARG A 169 25.98 24.95 16.74
C ARG A 169 26.58 24.51 18.08
N THR A 170 26.95 25.49 18.91
CA THR A 170 27.33 25.25 20.30
C THR A 170 26.07 25.18 21.15
N GLY A 171 25.67 23.96 21.54
CA GLY A 171 24.44 23.76 22.32
C GLY A 171 23.86 22.36 22.13
N LEU A 172 22.53 22.27 22.08
CA LEU A 172 21.82 20.99 21.92
C LEU A 172 22.11 20.37 20.53
N PRO A 173 22.46 19.07 20.48
CA PRO A 173 22.56 18.34 19.22
C PRO A 173 21.20 18.31 18.52
N LEU A 174 21.20 18.17 17.19
CA LEU A 174 19.98 17.81 16.47
C LEU A 174 19.71 16.33 16.69
N GLU A 175 18.60 15.99 17.34
CA GLU A 175 18.11 14.62 17.41
C GLU A 175 17.26 14.30 16.18
N ILE A 176 17.56 13.20 15.50
CA ILE A 176 16.78 12.71 14.36
C ILE A 176 16.21 11.34 14.69
N GLU A 177 14.91 11.17 14.51
CA GLU A 177 14.19 9.91 14.67
C GLU A 177 13.72 9.38 13.31
N ALA A 178 13.99 8.12 13.02
CA ALA A 178 13.55 7.42 11.82
C ALA A 178 13.09 6.01 12.19
N GLY A 179 11.78 5.84 12.39
CA GLY A 179 11.21 4.60 12.94
C GLY A 179 11.83 4.23 14.29
N PRO A 180 12.45 3.05 14.44
CA PRO A 180 13.09 2.63 15.70
C PRO A 180 14.48 3.24 15.92
N VAL A 181 15.05 3.94 14.94
CA VAL A 181 16.41 4.49 15.02
C VAL A 181 16.35 5.94 15.50
N ARG A 182 17.13 6.24 16.53
CA ARG A 182 17.41 7.60 17.00
C ARG A 182 18.89 7.91 16.81
N MET A 183 19.18 9.07 16.25
CA MET A 183 20.55 9.55 16.02
C MET A 183 20.68 11.00 16.49
N SER A 184 21.92 11.41 16.78
CA SER A 184 22.25 12.72 17.32
C SER A 184 23.41 13.30 16.50
N ALA A 185 23.25 14.51 15.96
CA ALA A 185 24.24 15.15 15.11
C ALA A 185 24.53 16.60 15.57
N ASN A 186 25.83 16.91 15.72
CA ASN A 186 26.31 18.26 16.07
C ASN A 186 26.66 19.10 14.84
N SER A 187 27.33 18.50 13.87
CA SER A 187 27.66 19.10 12.57
C SER A 187 28.12 17.99 11.63
N THR A 188 27.26 17.60 10.69
CA THR A 188 27.52 16.52 9.74
C THR A 188 26.54 16.64 8.58
N GLU A 189 26.98 16.21 7.40
CA GLU A 189 26.12 15.93 6.26
C GLU A 189 25.84 14.43 6.17
N PHE A 190 24.57 14.04 6.15
CA PHE A 190 24.17 12.63 6.10
C PHE A 190 22.80 12.47 5.46
N SER A 191 22.53 11.28 4.92
CA SER A 191 21.20 10.88 4.48
C SER A 191 20.59 9.86 5.43
N VAL A 192 19.27 9.95 5.58
CA VAL A 192 18.45 9.00 6.32
C VAL A 192 17.34 8.54 5.41
N ARG A 193 17.15 7.24 5.32
CA ARG A 193 16.06 6.61 4.58
C ARG A 193 15.28 5.70 5.51
N TYR A 194 13.96 5.86 5.51
CA TYR A 194 13.03 5.04 6.29
C TYR A 194 11.87 4.57 5.40
N LEU A 195 11.94 3.31 4.96
CA LEU A 195 10.97 2.68 4.08
C LEU A 195 10.69 1.26 4.57
N ASP A 196 9.43 0.82 4.50
CA ASP A 196 9.01 -0.54 4.84
C ASP A 196 9.47 -1.00 6.24
N GLY A 197 9.53 -0.07 7.20
CA GLY A 197 9.98 -0.33 8.57
C GLY A 197 11.51 -0.45 8.74
N VAL A 198 12.27 -0.26 7.67
CA VAL A 198 13.74 -0.33 7.68
C VAL A 198 14.32 1.08 7.64
N ALA A 199 15.14 1.41 8.65
CA ALA A 199 15.90 2.65 8.71
C ALA A 199 17.35 2.43 8.27
N GLN A 200 17.84 3.27 7.37
CA GLN A 200 19.22 3.29 6.91
C GLN A 200 19.79 4.70 7.03
N VAL A 201 21.02 4.80 7.54
CA VAL A 201 21.75 6.07 7.69
C VAL A 201 23.07 5.97 6.93
N GLN A 202 23.37 6.99 6.13
CA GLN A 202 24.63 7.09 5.39
C GLN A 202 25.26 8.46 5.65
N VAL A 203 26.49 8.44 6.16
CA VAL A 203 27.25 9.66 6.47
C VAL A 203 28.14 10.01 5.28
N GLN A 204 28.10 11.26 4.84
CA GLN A 204 29.06 11.80 3.86
C GLN A 204 30.30 12.29 4.64
N ARG A 205 31.50 11.94 4.17
CA ARG A 205 32.77 12.26 4.82
C ARG A 205 33.48 13.38 4.06
#